data_AF-A0A1M7T367-F1
#
_entry.id   AF-A0A1M7T367-F1
#
_cell.length_a   1.000
_cell.length_b   1.000
_cell.length_c   1.000
_cell.angle_alpha   90.00
_cell.angle_beta   90.00
_cell.angle_gamma   90.00
#
_symmetry.space_group_name_H-M   'P 1'
#
loop_
_entity.id
_entity.type
_entity.pdbx_description
1 polymer ?
#
loop_
_entity_poly.entity_id
_entity_poly.type
_entity_poly.pdbx_seq_one_letter_code
_entity_poly.pdbx_strand_id
1 'polypeptide(L)'
;MNRDVKDVVGIIMSVLGGADVTHQELDDLAFEADGALETALNEAYVKLREFANDRSLRLNDPKLDQRKRAELKDCLDNIVRASN
;
A
#
# COMPACT_ATOMS: atom_id res chain seq x y z
N MET A 1 -3.08 16.48 -10.96
CA MET A 1 -3.07 16.77 -9.51
C MET A 1 -2.03 15.86 -8.92
N ASN A 2 -0.89 16.40 -8.46
CA ASN A 2 0.16 15.59 -7.82
C ASN A 2 -0.47 14.91 -6.60
N ARG A 3 -0.63 13.59 -6.68
CA ARG A 3 -0.99 12.79 -5.53
C ARG A 3 0.20 12.80 -4.58
N ASP A 4 -0.09 12.95 -3.30
CA ASP A 4 0.90 13.19 -2.24
C ASP A 4 1.20 11.87 -1.52
N VAL A 5 2.28 11.82 -0.73
CA VAL A 5 2.60 10.75 0.24
C VAL A 5 1.36 10.32 1.04
N LYS A 6 0.48 11.28 1.32
CA LYS A 6 -0.81 11.08 2.00
C LYS A 6 -1.77 10.15 1.26
N ASP A 7 -1.74 10.10 -0.06
CA ASP A 7 -2.64 9.26 -0.85
C ASP A 7 -2.23 7.78 -0.76
N VAL A 8 -0.92 7.51 -0.82
CA VAL A 8 -0.39 6.15 -0.57
C VAL A 8 -0.77 5.70 0.84
N VAL A 9 -0.53 6.55 1.84
CA VAL A 9 -0.91 6.28 3.24
C VAL A 9 -2.42 6.05 3.37
N GLY A 10 -3.24 6.88 2.74
CA GLY A 10 -4.70 6.79 2.77
C GLY A 10 -5.22 5.48 2.19
N ILE A 11 -4.66 5.03 1.06
CA ILE A 11 -5.00 3.74 0.47
C ILE A 11 -4.61 2.59 1.39
N ILE A 12 -3.39 2.62 1.97
CA ILE A 12 -2.96 1.59 2.91
C ILE A 12 -3.90 1.56 4.12
N MET A 13 -4.22 2.70 4.72
CA MET A 13 -5.15 2.76 5.86
C MET A 13 -6.55 2.23 5.51
N SER A 14 -7.05 2.53 4.31
CA SER A 14 -8.32 2.00 3.81
C SER A 14 -8.29 0.47 3.69
N VAL A 15 -7.23 -0.08 3.10
CA VAL A 15 -7.02 -1.53 3.02
C VAL A 15 -6.90 -2.12 4.41
N LEU A 16 -6.16 -1.52 5.34
CA LEU A 16 -6.09 -2.02 6.73
C LEU A 16 -7.45 -1.95 7.45
N GLY A 17 -8.32 -1.01 7.05
CA GLY A 17 -9.72 -0.91 7.49
C GLY A 17 -10.67 -1.93 6.86
N GLY A 18 -10.18 -2.82 5.99
CA GLY A 18 -10.96 -3.89 5.36
C GLY A 18 -11.38 -3.59 3.92
N ALA A 19 -11.05 -2.43 3.37
CA ALA A 19 -11.31 -2.13 1.97
C ALA A 19 -10.46 -3.00 1.04
N ASP A 20 -10.87 -3.04 -0.22
CA ASP A 20 -10.08 -3.57 -1.33
C ASP A 20 -9.51 -2.39 -2.14
N VAL A 21 -8.56 -2.67 -3.02
CA VAL A 21 -7.97 -1.65 -3.91
C VAL A 21 -7.88 -2.18 -5.32
N THR A 22 -8.14 -1.32 -6.30
CA THR A 22 -8.13 -1.65 -7.72
C THR A 22 -6.84 -1.26 -8.41
N HIS A 23 -6.52 -1.90 -9.53
CA HIS A 23 -5.37 -1.51 -10.35
C HIS A 23 -5.45 -0.07 -10.84
N GLN A 24 -6.65 0.42 -11.19
CA GLN A 24 -6.86 1.78 -11.64
C GLN A 24 -6.50 2.80 -10.55
N GLU A 25 -6.94 2.58 -9.30
CA GLU A 25 -6.58 3.46 -8.19
C GLU A 25 -5.06 3.53 -7.98
N LEU A 26 -4.35 2.41 -8.21
CA LEU A 26 -2.90 2.32 -8.11
C LEU A 26 -2.18 2.90 -9.34
N ASP A 27 -2.69 2.72 -10.56
CA ASP A 27 -2.09 3.31 -11.76
C ASP A 27 -2.12 4.84 -11.71
N ASP A 28 -3.14 5.40 -11.05
CA ASP A 28 -3.27 6.83 -10.83
C ASP A 28 -2.47 7.34 -9.62
N LEU A 29 -1.78 6.47 -8.86
CA LEU A 29 -0.89 6.90 -7.79
C LEU A 29 0.38 7.51 -8.38
N ALA A 30 0.65 8.73 -7.95
CA ALA A 30 1.95 9.39 -8.09
C ALA A 30 2.36 9.86 -6.69
N PHE A 31 3.66 9.87 -6.41
CA PHE A 31 4.22 10.44 -5.20
C PHE A 31 5.66 10.89 -5.51
N GLU A 32 6.10 11.92 -4.82
CA GLU A 32 7.47 12.45 -4.92
C GLU A 32 8.02 12.56 -3.49
N ALA A 33 9.16 11.94 -3.26
CA ALA A 33 9.87 11.95 -1.99
C ALA A 33 11.35 11.64 -2.28
N ASP A 34 12.22 11.89 -1.31
CA ASP A 34 13.64 11.59 -1.43
C ASP A 34 14.11 10.59 -0.38
N GLY A 35 15.14 9.82 -0.74
CA GLY A 35 15.91 9.00 0.19
C GLY A 35 15.10 7.87 0.84
N ALA A 36 15.11 7.81 2.17
CA ALA A 36 14.47 6.72 2.92
C ALA A 36 12.94 6.70 2.75
N LEU A 37 12.33 7.88 2.63
CA LEU A 37 10.88 8.00 2.44
C LEU A 37 10.47 7.53 1.05
N GLU A 38 11.21 7.91 0.01
CA GLU A 38 11.00 7.42 -1.36
C GLU A 38 11.08 5.90 -1.41
N THR A 39 12.08 5.32 -0.75
CA THR A 39 12.27 3.86 -0.70
C THR A 39 11.07 3.17 -0.03
N ALA A 40 10.62 3.69 1.12
CA ALA A 40 9.48 3.14 1.83
C ALA A 40 8.16 3.25 1.03
N LEU A 41 7.97 4.36 0.31
CA LEU A 41 6.80 4.56 -0.55
C LEU A 41 6.80 3.64 -1.77
N ASN A 42 7.96 3.43 -2.39
CA ASN A 42 8.11 2.49 -3.50
C ASN A 42 7.81 1.04 -3.05
N GLU A 43 8.32 0.63 -1.88
CA GLU A 43 8.01 -0.68 -1.32
C GLU A 43 6.50 -0.85 -1.06
N ALA A 44 5.89 0.15 -0.42
CA ALA A 44 4.45 0.16 -0.18
C ALA A 44 3.64 0.08 -1.48
N TYR A 45 4.05 0.82 -2.52
CA TYR A 45 3.40 0.78 -3.83
C TYR A 45 3.47 -0.62 -4.46
N VAL A 46 4.63 -1.27 -4.43
CA VAL A 46 4.79 -2.66 -4.90
C VAL A 46 3.86 -3.60 -4.13
N LYS A 47 3.79 -3.47 -2.80
CA LYS A 47 2.92 -4.31 -1.96
C LYS A 47 1.43 -4.09 -2.23
N LEU A 48 1.01 -2.85 -2.49
CA LEU A 48 -0.36 -2.57 -2.93
C LEU A 48 -0.67 -3.23 -4.27
N ARG A 49 0.27 -3.20 -5.23
CA ARG A 49 0.10 -3.88 -6.53
C ARG A 49 0.00 -5.39 -6.37
N GLU A 50 0.84 -6.00 -5.53
CA GLU A 50 0.73 -7.42 -5.18
C GLU A 50 -0.62 -7.75 -4.54
N PHE A 51 -1.07 -6.91 -3.59
CA PHE A 51 -2.37 -7.07 -2.94
C PHE A 51 -3.52 -7.03 -3.96
N ALA A 52 -3.50 -6.08 -4.90
CA ALA A 52 -4.50 -5.98 -5.96
C ALA A 52 -4.45 -7.19 -6.92
N ASN A 53 -3.25 -7.61 -7.35
CA ASN A 53 -3.04 -8.78 -8.22
C ASN A 53 -3.59 -10.07 -7.59
N ASP A 54 -3.35 -10.27 -6.29
CA ASP A 54 -3.72 -11.48 -5.57
C ASP A 54 -5.20 -11.52 -5.14
N ARG A 55 -6.04 -10.57 -5.60
CA ARG A 55 -7.45 -10.42 -5.14
C ARG A 55 -8.24 -11.73 -5.17
N SER A 56 -8.24 -12.43 -6.30
CA SER A 56 -8.99 -13.70 -6.43
C SER A 56 -8.48 -14.77 -5.47
N LEU A 57 -7.18 -14.79 -5.15
CA LEU A 57 -6.60 -15.73 -4.20
C LEU A 57 -6.95 -15.33 -2.76
N ARG A 58 -6.82 -14.05 -2.40
CA ARG A 58 -7.16 -13.51 -1.09
C ARG A 58 -8.62 -13.73 -0.71
N LEU A 59 -9.55 -13.62 -1.67
CA LEU A 59 -10.97 -13.87 -1.44
C LEU A 59 -11.26 -15.34 -1.07
N ASN A 60 -10.42 -16.28 -1.49
CA ASN A 60 -10.57 -17.71 -1.23
C ASN A 60 -9.65 -18.23 -0.11
N ASP A 61 -8.67 -17.42 0.31
CA ASP A 61 -7.73 -17.74 1.39
C ASP A 61 -7.63 -16.58 2.39
N PRO A 62 -8.42 -16.62 3.49
CA PRO A 62 -8.39 -15.58 4.52
C PRO A 62 -7.02 -15.41 5.19
N LYS A 63 -6.19 -16.47 5.24
CA LYS A 63 -4.85 -16.37 5.83
C LYS A 63 -3.91 -15.60 4.91
N LEU A 64 -4.03 -15.81 3.60
CA LEU A 64 -3.30 -15.03 2.60
C LEU A 64 -3.71 -13.55 2.68
N ASP A 65 -5.01 -13.26 2.76
CA ASP A 65 -5.50 -11.89 2.89
C ASP A 65 -4.93 -11.22 4.14
N GLN A 66 -5.02 -11.89 5.30
CA GLN A 66 -4.47 -11.37 6.55
C GLN A 66 -2.96 -11.12 6.48
N ARG A 67 -2.19 -12.04 5.89
CA ARG A 67 -0.75 -11.88 5.71
C ARG A 67 -0.41 -10.67 4.84
N LYS A 68 -1.08 -10.53 3.71
CA LYS A 68 -0.85 -9.40 2.80
C LYS A 68 -1.24 -8.05 3.44
N ARG A 69 -2.30 -8.01 4.25
CA ARG A 69 -2.62 -6.82 5.05
C ARG A 69 -1.56 -6.53 6.13
N ALA A 70 -1.00 -7.56 6.76
CA ALA A 70 0.10 -7.38 7.70
C ALA A 70 1.36 -6.81 7.02
N GLU A 71 1.71 -7.31 5.83
CA GLU A 71 2.82 -6.74 5.03
C GLU A 71 2.59 -5.24 4.73
N LEU A 72 1.36 -4.84 4.39
CA LEU A 72 1.02 -3.43 4.18
C LEU A 72 1.09 -2.60 5.47
N LYS A 73 0.79 -3.20 6.63
CA LYS A 73 0.96 -2.54 7.93
C LYS A 73 2.43 -2.27 8.24
N ASP A 74 3.31 -3.22 7.93
CA ASP A 74 4.76 -3.06 8.09
C ASP A 74 5.28 -1.93 7.18
N CYS A 75 4.81 -1.86 5.92
CA CYS A 75 5.13 -0.76 5.02
C CYS A 75 4.67 0.60 5.58
N LEU A 76 3.47 0.67 6.16
CA LEU A 76 2.99 1.91 6.79
C LEU A 76 3.88 2.35 7.95
N ASP A 77 4.31 1.42 8.79
CA ASP A 77 5.21 1.72 9.90
C ASP A 77 6.59 2.20 9.41
N ASN A 78 7.08 1.64 8.31
CA ASN A 78 8.32 2.10 7.67
C ASN A 78 8.18 3.50 7.09
N ILE A 79 7.06 3.82 6.43
CA ILE A 79 6.78 5.18 5.94
C ILE A 79 6.77 6.18 7.11
N VAL A 80 6.09 5.85 8.21
CA VAL A 80 6.04 6.71 9.41
C VAL A 80 7.44 6.92 9.99
N ARG A 81 8.27 5.88 10.08
CA ARG A 81 9.65 5.99 10.57
C ARG A 81 10.52 6.84 9.65
N ALA A 82 10.36 6.72 8.33
CA ALA A 82 11.12 7.48 7.35
C ALA A 82 10.66 8.95 7.19
N SER A 83 9.47 9.28 7.71
CA SER A 83 8.90 10.64 7.68
C SER A 83 9.26 11.48 8.91
N ASN A 84 9.95 10.90 9.90
CA ASN A 84 10.42 11.58 11.12
C ASN A 84 11.93 11.78 11.07
#